data_AF-A0A2V4EF30-F1
#
_entry.id   AF-A0A2V4EF30-F1
#
_cell.length_a   1.000
_cell.length_b   1.000
_cell.length_c   1.000
_cell.angle_alpha   90.00
_cell.angle_beta   90.00
_cell.angle_gamma   90.00
#
_symmetry.space_group_name_H-M   'P 1'
#
loop_
_entity.id
_entity.type
_entity.pdbx_description
1 polymer ?
#
loop_
_entity_poly.entity_id
_entity_poly.type
_entity_poly.pdbx_seq_one_letter_code
_entity_poly.pdbx_strand_id
1 'polypeptide(L)'
;MKEEKLNDLPDNVQNIYSKYEKNGWNGNFNGQTLGTTAGIKFKNSDNQLPKVDSKANPITYREFDVNNKIVGQVRDAERLIRGSELYKQLLPNIHKIN
;
A
#
# COMPACT_ATOMS: atom_id res chain seq x y z
N MET A 1 -1.20 8.85 -12.12
CA MET A 1 -1.01 9.03 -10.66
C MET A 1 0.18 9.93 -10.41
N LYS A 2 0.23 10.62 -9.26
CA LYS A 2 1.39 11.41 -8.81
C LYS A 2 2.08 10.65 -7.68
N GLU A 3 3.40 10.71 -7.65
CA GLU A 3 4.18 10.29 -6.49
C GLU A 3 4.03 11.37 -5.41
N GLU A 4 3.61 10.99 -4.20
CA GLU A 4 3.43 11.90 -3.08
C GLU A 4 4.44 11.54 -1.98
N LYS A 5 5.03 12.56 -1.36
CA LYS A 5 5.92 12.35 -0.21
C LYS A 5 5.07 11.94 0.98
N LEU A 6 5.55 10.99 1.78
CA LEU A 6 4.82 10.52 2.98
C LEU A 6 4.33 11.67 3.87
N ASN A 7 5.18 12.66 4.13
CA ASN A 7 4.85 13.79 5.01
C ASN A 7 3.80 14.75 4.42
N ASP A 8 3.54 14.66 3.11
CA ASP A 8 2.52 15.46 2.42
C ASP A 8 1.16 14.74 2.40
N LEU A 9 1.10 13.48 2.83
CA LEU A 9 -0.12 12.69 2.90
C LEU A 9 -0.94 13.01 4.16
N PRO A 10 -2.25 12.74 4.16
CA PRO A 10 -3.07 12.85 5.37
C PRO A 10 -2.53 12.01 6.55
N ASP A 11 -2.70 12.51 7.77
CA ASP A 11 -2.17 11.88 9.00
C ASP A 11 -2.58 10.40 9.15
N ASN A 12 -3.79 10.02 8.77
CA ASN A 12 -4.23 8.62 8.82
C ASN A 12 -3.37 7.72 7.93
N VAL A 13 -3.00 8.20 6.73
CA VAL A 13 -2.16 7.48 5.76
C VAL A 13 -0.73 7.36 6.30
N GLN A 14 -0.18 8.43 6.89
CA GLN A 14 1.14 8.39 7.51
C GLN A 14 1.20 7.40 8.67
N ASN A 15 0.18 7.42 9.53
CA ASN A 15 0.08 6.54 10.69
C ASN A 15 -0.04 5.07 10.29
N ILE A 16 -0.88 4.74 9.28
CA ILE A 16 -1.04 3.36 8.84
C ILE A 16 0.23 2.85 8.13
N TYR A 17 0.89 3.71 7.33
CA TYR A 17 2.17 3.39 6.71
C TYR A 17 3.20 2.95 7.77
N SER A 18 3.37 3.74 8.84
CA SER A 18 4.31 3.44 9.92
C SER A 18 4.01 2.10 10.59
N LYS A 19 2.73 1.75 10.77
CA LYS A 19 2.34 0.44 11.33
C LYS A 19 2.71 -0.72 10.42
N TYR A 20 2.46 -0.61 9.11
CA TYR A 20 2.86 -1.63 8.15
C TYR A 20 4.39 -1.74 8.01
N GLU A 21 5.09 -0.61 8.00
CA GLU A 21 6.54 -0.56 7.98
C GLU A 21 7.16 -1.25 9.21
N LYS A 22 6.65 -0.95 10.41
CA LYS A 22 7.07 -1.61 11.65
C LYS A 22 6.78 -3.11 11.66
N ASN A 23 5.71 -3.54 10.99
CA ASN A 23 5.36 -4.96 10.81
C ASN A 23 6.09 -5.61 9.61
N GLY A 24 7.00 -4.90 8.93
CA GLY A 24 7.73 -5.40 7.78
C GLY A 24 6.85 -5.75 6.58
N TRP A 25 5.65 -5.15 6.48
CA TRP A 25 4.67 -5.42 5.42
C TRP A 25 4.17 -6.87 5.35
N ASN A 26 4.25 -7.61 6.46
CA ASN A 26 3.86 -9.03 6.55
C ASN A 26 2.34 -9.25 6.73
N GLY A 27 1.53 -8.45 6.04
CA GLY A 27 0.07 -8.51 6.12
C GLY A 27 -0.49 -7.71 7.30
N ASN A 28 -1.62 -8.18 7.86
CA ASN A 28 -2.32 -7.48 8.92
C ASN A 28 -1.50 -7.42 10.22
N PHE A 29 -1.75 -6.39 11.03
CA PHE A 29 -1.15 -6.23 12.36
C PHE A 29 -2.24 -6.16 13.45
N ASN A 30 -1.84 -6.31 14.71
CA ASN A 30 -2.76 -6.31 15.84
C ASN A 30 -3.57 -5.00 15.96
N GLY A 31 -4.89 -5.13 16.15
CA GLY A 31 -5.80 -3.98 16.28
C GLY A 31 -6.53 -3.58 15.00
N GLN A 32 -6.31 -4.29 13.89
CA GLN A 32 -7.15 -4.14 12.70
C GLN A 32 -8.48 -4.88 12.86
N THR A 33 -9.56 -4.33 12.29
CA THR A 33 -10.89 -4.96 12.34
C THR A 33 -11.00 -6.12 11.37
N LEU A 34 -11.85 -7.10 11.70
CA LEU A 34 -12.10 -8.26 10.84
C LEU A 34 -12.56 -7.83 9.44
N GLY A 35 -11.92 -8.41 8.42
CA GLY A 35 -12.18 -8.11 7.02
C GLY A 35 -11.38 -6.93 6.44
N THR A 36 -10.57 -6.25 7.26
CA THR A 36 -9.49 -5.38 6.76
C THR A 36 -8.41 -6.27 6.12
N THR A 37 -7.95 -5.91 4.94
CA THR A 37 -7.00 -6.72 4.16
C THR A 37 -5.64 -6.04 4.02
N ALA A 38 -4.60 -6.85 3.99
CA ALA A 38 -3.23 -6.39 3.89
C ALA A 38 -2.38 -7.44 3.18
N GLY A 39 -1.69 -7.03 2.11
CA GLY A 39 -0.73 -7.87 1.41
C GLY A 39 -1.31 -8.73 0.30
N ILE A 40 -2.56 -8.52 -0.12
CA ILE A 40 -3.12 -9.25 -1.27
C ILE A 40 -2.52 -8.74 -2.59
N LYS A 41 -2.48 -9.58 -3.62
CA LYS A 41 -1.86 -9.22 -4.91
C LYS A 41 -2.65 -8.09 -5.59
N PHE A 42 -1.96 -6.97 -5.87
CA PHE A 42 -2.47 -5.93 -6.76
C PHE A 42 -2.08 -6.28 -8.20
N LYS A 43 -3.06 -6.34 -9.10
CA LYS A 43 -2.83 -6.86 -10.46
C LYS A 43 -2.16 -5.85 -11.40
N ASN A 44 -2.27 -4.55 -11.13
CA ASN A 44 -1.81 -3.49 -12.03
C ASN A 44 -2.29 -3.69 -13.49
N SER A 45 -3.56 -4.10 -13.66
CA SER A 45 -4.11 -4.51 -14.96
C SER A 45 -4.30 -3.36 -15.95
N ASP A 46 -4.47 -2.15 -15.43
CA ASP A 46 -4.53 -0.89 -16.15
C ASP A 46 -3.15 -0.31 -16.45
N ASN A 47 -2.07 -0.96 -16.01
CA ASN A 47 -0.67 -0.59 -16.23
C ASN A 47 -0.31 0.80 -15.72
N GLN A 48 -0.94 1.25 -14.62
CA GLN A 48 -0.61 2.54 -14.04
C GLN A 48 0.71 2.54 -13.25
N LEU A 49 1.23 1.37 -12.89
CA LEU A 49 2.54 1.18 -12.25
C LEU A 49 3.54 0.52 -13.21
N PRO A 50 4.86 0.76 -13.06
CA PRO A 50 5.89 0.06 -13.83
C PRO A 50 5.76 -1.47 -13.75
N LYS A 51 6.07 -2.18 -14.84
CA LYS A 51 6.04 -3.66 -14.83
C LYS A 51 7.36 -4.29 -14.44
N VAL A 52 8.43 -3.53 -14.61
CA VAL A 52 9.80 -3.99 -14.39
C VAL A 52 10.57 -2.94 -13.58
N ASP A 53 11.56 -3.42 -12.85
CA ASP A 53 12.47 -2.59 -12.08
C ASP A 53 13.58 -1.98 -12.93
N SER A 54 14.46 -1.22 -12.28
CA SER A 54 15.64 -0.60 -12.91
C SER A 54 16.63 -1.61 -13.51
N LYS A 55 16.53 -2.89 -13.13
CA LYS A 55 17.34 -4.02 -13.60
C LYS A 55 16.55 -4.94 -14.56
N ALA A 56 15.38 -4.51 -15.01
CA ALA A 56 14.46 -5.26 -15.87
C ALA A 56 13.84 -6.53 -15.25
N ASN A 57 13.85 -6.71 -13.93
CA ASN A 57 13.11 -7.81 -13.29
C ASN A 57 11.63 -7.46 -13.15
N PRO A 58 10.71 -8.44 -13.26
CA PRO A 58 9.29 -8.20 -13.05
C PRO A 58 8.97 -7.71 -11.63
N ILE A 59 8.19 -6.64 -11.53
CA ILE A 59 7.69 -6.14 -10.24
C ILE A 59 6.36 -6.83 -9.91
N THR A 60 6.27 -7.38 -8.71
CA THR A 60 4.99 -7.81 -8.13
C THR A 60 4.48 -6.76 -7.16
N TYR A 61 3.18 -6.51 -7.17
CA TYR A 61 2.55 -5.52 -6.31
C TYR A 61 1.61 -6.16 -5.31
N ARG A 62 1.55 -5.58 -4.11
CA ARG A 62 0.60 -5.92 -3.07
C ARG A 62 -0.13 -4.67 -2.58
N GLU A 63 -1.41 -4.81 -2.26
CA GLU A 63 -2.23 -3.74 -1.69
C GLU A 63 -2.49 -3.93 -0.20
N PHE A 64 -2.65 -2.82 0.51
CA PHE A 64 -2.88 -2.76 1.93
C PHE A 64 -3.95 -1.69 2.21
N ASP A 65 -4.98 -2.05 2.98
CA ASP A 65 -6.04 -1.11 3.35
C ASP A 65 -5.48 0.01 4.22
N VAL A 66 -5.85 1.26 3.91
CA VAL A 66 -5.47 2.42 4.73
C VAL A 66 -6.35 2.51 5.98
N ASN A 67 -7.65 2.32 5.81
CA ASN A 67 -8.60 2.39 6.91
C ASN A 67 -9.12 1.00 7.28
N ASN A 68 -9.46 0.83 8.56
CA ASN A 68 -10.09 -0.40 9.04
C ASN A 68 -11.46 -0.59 8.39
N LYS A 69 -11.78 -1.83 8.00
CA LYS A 69 -13.11 -2.18 7.51
C LYS A 69 -14.15 -1.93 8.61
N ILE A 70 -15.21 -1.20 8.27
CA ILE A 70 -16.36 -1.01 9.14
C ILE A 70 -17.28 -2.24 9.03
N VAL A 71 -17.76 -2.74 10.17
CA VAL A 71 -18.69 -3.88 10.21
C VAL A 71 -20.00 -3.51 9.52
N GLY A 72 -20.52 -4.42 8.69
CA GLY A 72 -21.73 -4.16 7.89
C GLY A 72 -21.51 -3.30 6.64
N GLN A 73 -20.30 -2.76 6.42
CA GLN A 73 -19.96 -1.99 5.22
C GLN A 73 -18.99 -2.75 4.33
N VAL A 74 -18.96 -2.38 3.04
CA VAL A 74 -17.88 -2.77 2.14
C VAL A 74 -16.58 -2.07 2.55
N ARG A 75 -15.43 -2.59 2.12
CA ARG A 75 -14.15 -1.86 2.26
C ARG A 75 -14.28 -0.53 1.50
N ASP A 76 -13.66 0.52 2.02
CA ASP A 76 -13.44 1.73 1.21
C ASP A 76 -12.48 1.41 0.05
N ALA A 77 -12.16 2.39 -0.80
CA ALA A 77 -11.24 2.21 -1.91
C ALA A 77 -9.78 2.61 -1.61
N GLU A 78 -9.48 3.16 -0.43
CA GLU A 78 -8.17 3.76 -0.15
C GLU A 78 -7.12 2.69 0.18
N ARG A 79 -6.05 2.64 -0.62
CA ARG A 79 -4.98 1.64 -0.51
C ARG A 79 -3.59 2.25 -0.50
N LEU A 80 -2.67 1.56 0.19
CA LEU A 80 -1.24 1.63 -0.09
C LEU A 80 -0.87 0.49 -1.04
N ILE A 81 -0.11 0.79 -2.09
CA ILE A 81 0.44 -0.21 -3.01
C ILE A 81 1.96 -0.32 -2.82
N ARG A 82 2.45 -1.54 -2.62
CA ARG A 82 3.89 -1.83 -2.47
C ARG A 82 4.38 -2.79 -3.53
N GLY A 83 5.43 -2.39 -4.26
CA GLY A 83 6.15 -3.25 -5.20
C GLY A 83 7.17 -4.16 -4.51
N SER A 84 7.60 -5.22 -5.19
CA SER A 84 8.69 -6.10 -4.74
C SER A 84 10.07 -5.43 -4.78
N GLU A 85 10.21 -4.31 -5.47
CA GLU A 85 11.39 -3.46 -5.40
C GLU A 85 11.49 -2.78 -4.03
N LEU A 86 12.59 -3.05 -3.33
CA LEU A 86 13.06 -2.26 -2.21
C LEU A 86 13.73 -0.99 -2.76
N TYR A 87 12.96 0.07 -3.03
CA TYR A 87 13.55 1.39 -3.26
C TYR A 87 14.28 1.83 -1.98
N LYS A 88 15.61 1.70 -1.98
CA LYS A 88 16.53 2.39 -1.06
C LYS A 88 16.83 3.78 -1.63
N GLN A 89 15.84 4.67 -1.62
CA GLN A 89 16.08 6.11 -1.42
C GLN A 89 14.73 6.79 -1.19
N LEU A 90 14.55 7.18 0.07
CA LEU A 90 13.70 8.25 0.57
C LEU A 90 12.30 8.36 -0.06
N LEU A 91 11.34 7.89 0.74
CA LEU A 91 9.89 8.03 0.65
C LEU A 91 9.17 6.82 0.04
N PRO A 92 8.16 6.29 0.73
CA PRO A 92 7.37 5.20 0.19
C PRO A 92 6.55 5.67 -1.01
N ASN A 93 6.65 4.91 -2.10
CA ASN A 93 5.82 5.04 -3.30
C ASN A 93 4.36 4.67 -2.97
N ILE A 94 3.70 5.49 -2.15
CA ILE A 94 2.29 5.32 -1.81
C ILE A 94 1.47 5.85 -2.98
N HIS A 95 0.89 4.93 -3.73
CA HIS A 95 -0.07 5.24 -4.76
C HIS A 95 -1.47 5.13 -4.14
N LYS A 96 -2.11 6.28 -3.92
CA LYS A 96 -3.52 6.33 -3.53
C LYS A 96 -4.38 6.12 -4.77
N ILE A 97 -5.24 5.11 -4.71
CA ILE A 97 -6.32 4.91 -5.67
C ILE A 97 -7.61 5.32 -4.94
N ASN A 98 -8.42 6.17 -5.59
CA ASN A 98 -9.75 6.56 -5.10
C ASN A 98 -10.82 5.57 -5.56
#